data_AF-A0A962D3P0-F1
#
_entry.id   AF-A0A962D3P0-F1
#
_cell.length_a   1.000
_cell.length_b   1.000
_cell.length_c   1.000
_cell.angle_alpha   90.00
_cell.angle_beta   90.00
_cell.angle_gamma   90.00
#
_symmetry.space_group_name_H-M   'P 1'
#
loop_
_entity.id
_entity.type
_entity.pdbx_description
1 polymer ?
#
loop_
_entity_poly.entity_id
_entity_poly.type
_entity_poly.pdbx_seq_one_letter_code
_entity_poly.pdbx_strand_id
1 'polypeptide(L)' 'MQWSLSVSNPGSGTPTGMVSISAAGGSESCSAMLPGNSCQLALLGPGPRTLTASYAGDANFNADSDNENHTVSPLA' A
#
# COMPACT_ATOMS: atom_id res chain seq x y z
N MET A 1 16.43 3.26 10.15
CA MET A 1 16.80 2.45 8.97
C MET A 1 16.55 3.34 7.77
N GLN A 2 17.60 3.70 7.04
CA GLN A 2 17.54 4.67 5.96
C GLN A 2 17.62 3.89 4.65
N TRP A 3 16.63 4.06 3.77
CA TRP A 3 16.62 3.43 2.45
C TRP A 3 16.64 4.53 1.40
N SER A 4 17.57 4.44 0.46
CA SER A 4 17.63 5.30 -0.71
C SER A 4 16.88 4.64 -1.87
N LEU A 5 15.86 5.30 -2.40
CA LEU A 5 15.21 4.92 -3.64
C LEU A 5 15.93 5.60 -4.81
N SER A 6 16.71 4.83 -5.57
CA SER A 6 17.15 5.26 -6.89
C SER A 6 16.02 4.96 -7.88
N VAL A 7 15.35 6.01 -8.36
CA VAL A 7 14.37 5.91 -9.44
C VAL A 7 15.09 5.54 -10.72
N SER A 8 14.81 4.34 -11.22
CA SER A 8 15.13 3.93 -12.59
C SER A 8 13.87 3.33 -13.21
N ASN A 9 13.00 4.17 -13.79
CA ASN A 9 12.35 3.81 -15.06
C ASN A 9 11.68 5.02 -15.74
N PRO A 10 11.62 5.03 -17.09
CA PRO A 10 11.19 6.16 -17.90
C PRO A 10 9.65 6.20 -17.95
N GLY A 11 9.06 7.10 -17.19
CA GLY A 11 7.61 7.34 -17.21
C GLY A 11 7.29 8.53 -16.33
N SER A 12 7.49 9.74 -16.85
CA SER A 12 7.14 10.97 -16.14
C SER A 12 5.62 11.08 -16.02
N GLY A 13 5.06 10.63 -14.90
CA GLY A 13 3.66 10.84 -14.56
C GLY A 13 3.45 10.49 -13.10
N THR A 14 2.87 11.39 -12.32
CA THR A 14 2.38 11.01 -11.00
C THR A 14 1.11 10.20 -11.25
N PRO A 15 1.05 8.91 -10.85
CA PRO A 15 -0.21 8.17 -10.97
C PRO A 15 -1.29 8.93 -10.20
N THR A 16 -2.49 9.00 -10.74
CA THR A 16 -3.64 9.79 -10.26
C THR A 16 -4.83 8.91 -9.86
N GLY A 17 -4.64 7.59 -9.80
CA GLY A 17 -5.69 6.66 -9.39
C GLY A 17 -5.80 6.45 -7.88
N MET A 18 -6.80 5.66 -7.50
CA MET A 18 -7.04 5.26 -6.12
C MET A 18 -6.28 3.97 -5.82
N VAL A 19 -5.53 3.97 -4.72
CA VAL A 19 -4.90 2.78 -4.15
C VAL A 19 -5.71 2.35 -2.94
N SER A 20 -6.17 1.11 -2.92
CA SER A 20 -6.85 0.49 -1.80
C SER A 20 -5.92 -0.54 -1.15
N ILE A 21 -5.68 -0.40 0.14
CA ILE A 21 -4.84 -1.30 0.93
C ILE A 21 -5.75 -2.05 1.89
N SER A 22 -5.64 -3.37 1.95
CA SER A 22 -6.40 -4.22 2.87
C SER A 22 -5.48 -5.15 3.65
N ALA A 23 -5.75 -5.39 4.93
CA ALA A 23 -5.03 -6.38 5.72
C ALA A 23 -5.78 -7.71 5.76
N ALA A 24 -5.10 -8.80 5.42
CA ALA A 24 -5.61 -10.16 5.61
C ALA A 24 -5.65 -10.49 7.10
N GLY A 25 -6.80 -10.95 7.58
CA GLY A 25 -7.03 -11.34 8.98
C GLY A 25 -7.97 -10.42 9.77
N GLY A 26 -8.58 -9.42 9.12
CA GLY A 26 -9.67 -8.61 9.68
C GLY A 26 -10.34 -7.73 8.62
N SER A 27 -11.09 -6.72 9.07
CA SER A 27 -11.82 -5.76 8.22
C SER A 27 -11.02 -4.47 7.97
N GLU A 28 -9.72 -4.47 8.28
CA GLU A 28 -8.89 -3.28 8.18
C GLU A 28 -8.56 -2.98 6.72
N SER A 29 -9.01 -1.82 6.27
CA SER A 29 -8.73 -1.30 4.93
C SER A 29 -8.45 0.19 5.00
N CYS A 30 -7.66 0.67 4.05
CA CYS A 30 -7.27 2.06 3.94
C CYS A 30 -7.17 2.39 2.45
N SER A 31 -7.81 3.46 2.00
CA SER A 31 -7.69 3.93 0.63
C SER A 31 -7.03 5.31 0.59
N ALA A 32 -6.12 5.49 -0.37
CA ALA A 32 -5.48 6.76 -0.64
C ALA A 32 -5.66 7.12 -2.11
N MET A 33 -5.92 8.40 -2.36
CA MET A 33 -5.96 8.94 -3.72
C MET A 33 -4.61 9.57 -4.03
N LEU A 34 -3.99 9.13 -5.12
CA LEU A 34 -2.70 9.66 -5.53
C LEU A 34 -2.86 11.13 -6.00
N PRO A 35 -1.88 12.01 -5.75
CA PRO A 35 -0.49 11.75 -5.36
C PRO A 35 -0.26 11.49 -3.87
N GLY A 36 -1.32 11.43 -3.05
CA GLY A 36 -1.23 10.99 -1.66
C GLY A 36 -0.56 9.63 -1.58
N ASN A 37 0.68 9.60 -1.07
CA ASN A 37 1.53 8.43 -1.02
C ASN A 37 1.43 7.67 0.31
N SER A 38 0.47 8.03 1.16
CA SER A 38 0.32 7.44 2.48
C SER A 38 -1.14 7.24 2.84
N CYS A 39 -1.39 6.11 3.51
CA CYS A 39 -2.67 5.76 4.09
C CYS A 39 -2.39 5.13 5.46
N GLN A 40 -3.08 5.59 6.50
CA GLN A 40 -2.88 5.06 7.85
C GLN A 40 -3.79 3.85 8.08
N LEU A 41 -3.22 2.65 7.98
CA LEU A 41 -3.90 1.41 8.28
C LEU A 41 -3.65 1.01 9.75
N ALA A 42 -4.70 1.06 10.57
CA ALA A 42 -4.63 0.64 11.96
C ALA A 42 -4.94 -0.86 12.07
N LEU A 43 -3.96 -1.68 12.46
CA LEU A 43 -4.16 -3.11 12.68
C LEU A 43 -4.63 -3.35 14.12
N LEU A 44 -5.73 -4.08 14.30
CA LEU A 44 -6.43 -4.19 15.59
C LEU A 44 -5.97 -5.36 16.48
N GLY A 45 -4.94 -6.10 16.07
CA GLY A 45 -4.42 -7.21 16.87
C GLY A 45 -3.04 -7.71 16.45
N PRO A 46 -2.30 -8.33 17.38
CA PRO A 46 -1.01 -8.94 17.08
C PRO A 46 -1.18 -10.18 16.20
N GLY A 47 -0.18 -10.43 15.35
CA GLY A 47 -0.15 -11.59 14.47
C GLY A 47 0.35 -11.27 13.05
N PRO A 48 0.57 -12.32 12.24
CA PRO A 48 0.89 -12.14 10.82
C PRO A 48 -0.33 -11.60 10.07
N ARG A 49 -0.08 -10.63 9.19
CA ARG A 49 -1.06 -9.88 8.41
C ARG A 49 -0.49 -9.72 6.99
N THR A 50 -1.24 -10.13 5.97
CA THR A 50 -0.84 -9.88 4.58
C THR A 50 -1.54 -8.62 4.10
N LEU A 51 -0.77 -7.56 3.88
CA LEU A 51 -1.27 -6.32 3.31
C LEU A 51 -1.38 -6.48 1.79
N THR A 52 -2.54 -6.19 1.23
CA THR A 52 -2.77 -6.22 -0.22
C THR A 52 -3.05 -4.81 -0.68
N ALA A 53 -2.12 -4.23 -1.42
CA ALA A 53 -2.29 -2.95 -2.09
C ALA A 53 -2.83 -3.20 -3.49
N SER A 54 -3.95 -2.59 -3.85
CA SER A 54 -4.57 -2.70 -5.15
C SER A 54 -4.76 -1.32 -5.73
N TYR A 55 -4.16 -1.10 -6.88
CA TYR A 55 -4.29 0.09 -7.69
C TYR A 55 -5.25 -0.21 -8.85
N ALA A 56 -6.34 0.55 -8.93
CA ALA A 56 -7.37 0.31 -9.95
C ALA A 56 -6.94 0.69 -11.38
N GLY A 57 -5.77 1.33 -11.55
CA GLY A 57 -5.36 1.95 -12.81
C GLY A 57 -5.88 3.37 -12.94
N ASP A 58 -5.28 4.12 -13.87
CA ASP A 58 -5.78 5.42 -14.32
C ASP A 58 -5.55 5.58 -15.83
N ALA A 59 -5.73 6.80 -16.34
CA ALA A 59 -5.54 7.10 -17.76
C ALA A 59 -4.09 6.91 -18.26
N ASN A 60 -3.11 6.83 -17.35
CA ASN A 60 -1.67 6.76 -17.67
C ASN A 60 -1.02 5.43 -17.26
N PHE A 61 -1.58 4.73 -16.27
CA PHE A 61 -1.02 3.53 -15.65
C PHE A 61 -2.08 2.42 -15.58
N ASN A 62 -1.70 1.19 -15.89
CA ASN A 62 -2.58 0.03 -15.76
C ASN A 62 -2.93 -0.26 -14.30
N ALA A 63 -4.01 -1.02 -14.09
CA ALA A 63 -4.31 -1.60 -12.79
C ALA A 63 -3.17 -2.53 -12.37
N ASP A 64 -2.82 -2.48 -11.09
CA ASP A 64 -1.76 -3.30 -10.51
C ASP A 64 -2.09 -3.67 -9.07
N SER A 65 -1.50 -4.73 -8.56
CA SER A 65 -1.70 -5.15 -7.18
C SER A 65 -0.46 -5.82 -6.63
N ASP A 66 -0.13 -5.52 -5.38
CA ASP A 66 1.00 -6.10 -4.67
C ASP A 66 0.61 -6.58 -3.27
N ASN A 67 1.33 -7.58 -2.78
CA ASN A 67 1.09 -8.22 -1.50
C ASN A 67 2.34 -8.14 -0.63
N GLU A 68 2.22 -7.54 0.54
CA GLU A 68 3.31 -7.41 1.51
C GLU A 68 2.95 -8.11 2.82
N ASN A 69 3.83 -8.99 3.29
CA ASN A 69 3.64 -9.67 4.56
C ASN A 69 4.15 -8.82 5.72
N HIS A 70 3.26 -8.46 6.65
CA HIS A 70 3.58 -7.66 7.82
C HIS A 70 3.25 -8.42 9.11
N THR A 71 4.14 -8.37 10.10
CA THR A 71 3.87 -9.00 11.41
C THR A 71 3.68 -7.91 12.46
N VAL A 72 2.48 -7.85 13.05
CA VAL A 72 2.19 -6.95 14.17
C VAL A 72 2.67 -7.61 15.45
N SER A 73 3.73 -7.08 16.05
CA SER A 73 4.19 -7.52 17.36
C SER A 73 3.33 -6.92 18.47
N PRO A 74 2.98 -7.69 19.52
CA PRO A 74 2.33 -7.13 20.70
C PRO A 74 3.24 -6.10 21.38
N LEU A 75 2.64 -5.06 21.96
CA LEU A 75 3.34 -4.17 22.87
C LEU A 75 3.71 -4.99 24.11
N ALA A 76 5.02 -5.14 24.37
CA ALA A 76 5.53 -5.82 25.56
C ALA A 76 5.33 -4.95 26.81
#